data_AF-S4PZT1-F1
#
_entry.id   AF-S4PZT1-F1
#
_cell.length_a   1.000
_cell.length_b   1.000
_cell.length_c   1.000
_cell.angle_alpha   90.00
_cell.angle_beta   90.00
_cell.angle_gamma   90.00
#
_symmetry.space_group_name_H-M   'P 1'
#
loop_
_entity.id
_entity.type
_entity.pdbx_description
1 polymer ?
#
loop_
_entity_poly.entity_id
_entity_poly.type
_entity_poly.pdbx_seq_one_letter_code
_entity_poly.pdbx_strand_id
1 'polypeptide(L)'
;MQCAHKISCVSWNSYHKHVLASSDYEGTVSLWDVGAAVRTRALQEHDKRAWSVHFNRADVRLLASGGDDARVKLWALNQERSVATLEAKFNVCCVRFN
;
A
#
# COMPACT_ATOMS: atom_id res chain seq x y z
N MET A 1 -14.97 -8.21 -4.88
CA MET A 1 -13.85 -7.85 -3.98
C MET A 1 -14.40 -7.53 -2.61
N GLN A 2 -13.79 -8.05 -1.55
CA GLN A 2 -14.23 -7.79 -0.19
C GLN A 2 -13.02 -7.46 0.68
N CYS A 3 -13.08 -6.36 1.40
CA CYS A 3 -12.13 -6.05 2.47
C CYS A 3 -12.75 -6.46 3.80
N ALA A 4 -11.97 -7.12 4.65
CA ALA A 4 -12.42 -7.56 5.96
C ALA A 4 -12.44 -6.43 7.01
N HIS A 5 -11.68 -5.36 6.77
CA HIS A 5 -11.48 -4.26 7.72
C HIS A 5 -11.73 -2.90 7.06
N LYS A 6 -11.81 -1.85 7.90
CA LYS A 6 -11.99 -0.47 7.44
C LYS A 6 -10.83 -0.06 6.53
N ILE A 7 -11.16 0.40 5.33
CA ILE A 7 -10.19 0.91 4.36
C ILE A 7 -9.88 2.36 4.70
N SER A 8 -8.60 2.72 4.76
CA SER A 8 -8.13 4.07 5.03
C SER A 8 -7.83 4.86 3.76
N CYS A 9 -7.29 4.20 2.73
CA CYS A 9 -6.88 4.82 1.49
C CYS A 9 -6.92 3.81 0.33
N VAL A 10 -7.08 4.34 -0.88
CA VAL A 10 -6.99 3.58 -2.14
C VAL A 10 -6.18 4.37 -3.16
N SER A 11 -5.42 3.67 -4.01
CA SER A 11 -4.59 4.29 -5.05
C SER A 11 -4.56 3.43 -6.31
N TRP A 12 -4.82 4.04 -7.46
CA TRP A 12 -4.71 3.37 -8.76
C TRP A 12 -3.28 3.44 -9.30
N ASN A 13 -2.83 2.36 -9.93
CA ASN A 13 -1.59 2.39 -10.70
C ASN A 13 -1.79 3.23 -11.97
N SER A 14 -0.92 4.20 -12.23
CA SER A 14 -1.04 5.12 -13.37
C SER A 14 -0.80 4.45 -14.72
N TYR A 15 -0.11 3.31 -14.76
CA TYR A 15 0.22 2.58 -15.98
C TYR A 15 -0.68 1.35 -16.18
N HIS A 16 -0.85 0.54 -15.14
CA HIS A 16 -1.70 -0.66 -15.21
C HIS A 16 -3.12 -0.34 -14.74
N LYS A 17 -4.02 -0.09 -15.70
CA LYS A 17 -5.41 0.35 -15.45
C LYS A 17 -6.25 -0.59 -14.57
N HIS A 18 -5.87 -1.86 -14.46
CA HIS A 18 -6.58 -2.86 -13.65
C HIS A 18 -5.95 -3.06 -12.27
N VAL A 19 -4.87 -2.35 -11.92
CA VAL A 19 -4.19 -2.53 -10.65
C VAL A 19 -4.59 -1.43 -9.67
N LEU A 20 -5.17 -1.84 -8.55
CA LEU A 20 -5.57 -0.99 -7.44
C LEU A 20 -4.84 -1.43 -6.17
N ALA A 21 -4.39 -0.47 -5.36
CA ALA A 21 -3.89 -0.70 -4.01
C ALA A 21 -4.87 -0.13 -2.99
N SER A 22 -4.97 -0.78 -1.84
CA SER A 22 -5.74 -0.28 -0.68
C SER A 22 -4.97 -0.52 0.61
N SER A 23 -5.06 0.41 1.55
CA SER A 23 -4.56 0.24 2.93
C SER A 23 -5.72 0.11 3.90
N ASP A 24 -5.53 -0.64 5.00
CA ASP A 24 -6.56 -0.87 6.01
C ASP A 24 -6.10 -0.65 7.45
N TYR A 25 -7.09 -0.79 8.36
CA TYR A 25 -6.92 -0.54 9.79
C TYR A 25 -6.11 -1.60 10.53
N GLU A 26 -5.85 -2.76 9.91
CA GLU A 26 -4.97 -3.80 10.45
C GLU A 26 -3.53 -3.65 9.95
N GLY A 27 -3.23 -2.61 9.16
CA GLY A 27 -1.89 -2.42 8.59
C GLY A 27 -1.64 -3.23 7.32
N THR A 28 -2.67 -3.86 6.75
CA THR A 28 -2.53 -4.60 5.49
C THR A 28 -2.59 -3.64 4.32
N VAL A 29 -1.61 -3.73 3.42
CA VAL A 29 -1.67 -3.10 2.10
C VAL A 29 -2.01 -4.18 1.08
N SER A 30 -3.23 -4.14 0.55
CA SER A 30 -3.72 -5.11 -0.42
C SER A 30 -3.55 -4.59 -1.85
N LEU A 31 -3.16 -5.49 -2.76
CA LEU A 31 -3.14 -5.24 -4.20
C LEU A 31 -4.24 -6.05 -4.87
N TRP A 32 -4.93 -5.42 -5.80
CA TRP A 32 -6.12 -5.94 -6.46
C TRP A 32 -5.95 -5.89 -7.97
N ASP A 33 -6.35 -6.97 -8.63
CA ASP A 33 -6.66 -6.95 -10.05
C ASP A 33 -8.16 -6.73 -10.21
N VAL A 34 -8.51 -5.58 -10.77
CA VAL A 34 -9.90 -5.16 -10.97
C VAL A 34 -10.56 -5.85 -12.16
N GLY A 35 -9.78 -6.25 -13.17
CA GLY A 35 -10.30 -7.00 -14.31
C GLY A 35 -10.73 -8.42 -13.91
N ALA A 36 -9.92 -9.08 -13.07
CA ALA A 36 -10.21 -10.42 -12.55
C ALA A 36 -11.04 -10.42 -11.25
N ALA A 37 -11.25 -9.25 -10.63
CA ALA A 37 -11.93 -9.08 -9.35
C ALA A 37 -11.29 -9.84 -8.16
N VAL A 38 -9.98 -10.08 -8.20
CA VAL A 38 -9.22 -10.85 -7.20
C VAL A 38 -8.20 -9.99 -6.44
N ARG A 39 -7.93 -10.37 -5.19
CA ARG A 39 -6.79 -9.86 -4.43
C ARG A 39 -5.54 -10.61 -4.89
N THR A 40 -4.60 -9.89 -5.52
CA THR A 40 -3.36 -10.51 -6.00
C THR A 40 -2.32 -10.64 -4.90
N ARG A 41 -2.26 -9.68 -3.97
CA ARG A 41 -1.34 -9.70 -2.82
C ARG A 41 -1.92 -9.04 -1.58
N ALA A 42 -1.44 -9.47 -0.42
CA ALA A 42 -1.67 -8.83 0.87
C ALA A 42 -0.31 -8.63 1.55
N LEU A 43 0.08 -7.38 1.73
CA LEU A 43 1.36 -6.98 2.29
C LEU A 43 1.15 -6.62 3.76
N GLN A 44 1.48 -7.57 4.64
CA GLN A 44 1.25 -7.48 6.08
C GLN A 44 2.59 -7.33 6.81
N GLU A 45 3.14 -6.12 6.81
CA GLU A 45 4.32 -5.81 7.64
C GLU A 45 4.14 -4.57 8.52
N HIS A 46 3.09 -3.76 8.33
CA HIS A 46 2.83 -2.69 9.29
C HIS A 46 2.27 -3.33 10.57
N ASP A 47 2.87 -2.98 11.71
CA ASP A 47 2.48 -3.50 13.03
C ASP A 47 1.21 -2.84 13.58
N LYS A 48 0.73 -1.79 12.90
CA LYS A 48 -0.45 -1.00 13.25
C LYS A 48 -1.15 -0.53 11.97
N ARG A 49 -2.28 0.16 12.15
CA ARG A 49 -3.07 0.77 11.08
C ARG A 49 -2.21 1.47 10.02
N ALA A 50 -2.43 1.11 8.76
CA ALA A 50 -1.91 1.83 7.61
C ALA A 50 -2.93 2.91 7.22
N TRP A 51 -2.49 4.15 7.11
CA TRP A 51 -3.35 5.29 6.80
C TRP A 51 -3.39 5.62 5.32
N SER A 52 -2.28 5.40 4.62
CA SER A 52 -2.12 5.88 3.26
C SER A 52 -1.33 4.90 2.43
N VAL A 53 -1.68 4.82 1.15
CA VAL A 53 -0.95 4.10 0.13
C VAL A 53 -0.91 4.93 -1.14
N HIS A 54 0.23 4.94 -1.84
CA HIS A 54 0.36 5.65 -3.12
C HIS A 54 1.28 4.90 -4.07
N PHE A 55 0.85 4.71 -5.31
CA PHE A 55 1.71 4.21 -6.38
C PHE A 55 2.72 5.27 -6.81
N ASN A 56 3.91 4.83 -7.20
CA ASN A 56 4.88 5.69 -7.85
C ASN A 56 4.42 5.99 -9.28
N ARG A 57 4.49 7.28 -9.66
CA ARG A 57 4.07 7.77 -10.98
C ARG A 57 5.11 7.57 -12.08
N ALA A 58 6.37 7.38 -11.73
CA ALA A 58 7.48 7.18 -12.66
C ALA A 58 7.94 5.71 -12.71
N ASP A 59 7.92 5.01 -11.57
CA ASP A 59 8.22 3.58 -11.50
C ASP A 59 6.94 2.76 -11.28
N VAL A 60 6.52 2.05 -12.31
CA VAL A 60 5.31 1.22 -12.34
C VAL A 60 5.27 0.15 -11.25
N ARG A 61 6.45 -0.26 -10.76
CA ARG A 61 6.60 -1.38 -9.84
C ARG A 61 6.61 -0.95 -8.38
N LEU A 62 6.67 0.34 -8.08
CA LEU A 62 6.82 0.82 -6.72
C LEU A 62 5.52 1.40 -6.15
N LEU A 63 5.30 1.13 -4.87
CA LEU A 63 4.30 1.81 -4.06
C LEU A 63 4.84 2.09 -2.66
N ALA A 64 4.24 3.05 -1.97
CA ALA A 64 4.58 3.45 -0.62
C ALA A 64 3.34 3.35 0.26
N SER A 65 3.51 2.97 1.51
CA SER A 65 2.48 3.06 2.54
C SER A 65 3.03 3.66 3.82
N GLY A 66 2.16 4.31 4.59
CA GLY A 66 2.50 4.88 5.90
C GLY A 66 1.41 4.61 6.92
N GLY A 67 1.79 4.46 8.20
CA GLY A 67 0.87 4.09 9.27
C GLY A 67 1.22 4.61 10.67
N ASP A 68 0.45 4.14 11.65
CA ASP A 68 0.59 4.45 13.09
C ASP A 68 1.81 3.78 13.75
N ASP A 69 2.48 2.87 13.05
CA ASP A 69 3.75 2.25 13.46
C ASP A 69 4.96 3.18 13.27
N ALA A 70 4.71 4.44 12.89
CA ALA A 70 5.72 5.45 12.59
C ALA A 70 6.69 5.01 11.48
N ARG A 71 6.23 4.17 10.54
CA ARG A 71 7.02 3.70 9.41
C ARG A 71 6.39 4.08 8.08
N VAL A 72 7.25 4.39 7.12
CA VAL A 72 6.92 4.36 5.70
C VAL A 72 7.54 3.11 5.10
N LYS A 73 6.72 2.25 4.51
CA LYS A 73 7.20 1.06 3.79
C LYS A 73 7.13 1.30 2.30
N LEU A 74 8.22 0.98 1.62
CA LEU A 74 8.30 0.92 0.18
C LEU A 74 8.15 -0.53 -0.27
N TRP A 75 7.32 -0.76 -1.27
CA TRP A 75 7.04 -2.09 -1.79
C TRP A 75 7.30 -2.13 -3.28
N ALA A 76 7.88 -3.24 -3.73
CA ALA A 76 8.00 -3.55 -5.15
C ALA A 76 7.01 -4.66 -5.53
N LEU A 77 6.26 -4.49 -6.63
CA LEU A 77 5.24 -5.44 -7.10
C LEU A 77 5.79 -6.83 -7.44
N ASN A 78 7.11 -6.98 -7.59
CA ASN A 78 7.78 -8.25 -7.84
C ASN A 78 8.36 -8.90 -6.57
N GLN A 79 8.23 -8.28 -5.40
CA GLN A 79 8.78 -8.81 -4.14
C GLN A 79 7.68 -9.02 -3.09
N GLU A 80 7.84 -10.04 -2.24
CA GLU A 80 6.85 -10.34 -1.19
C GLU A 80 7.00 -9.45 0.03
N ARG A 81 8.19 -8.88 0.25
CA ARG A 81 8.54 -8.03 1.38
C ARG A 81 8.76 -6.59 0.97
N SER A 82 8.74 -5.69 1.96
CA SER A 82 9.13 -4.29 1.73
C SER A 82 10.59 -4.20 1.28
N VAL A 83 10.84 -3.38 0.26
CA VAL A 83 12.20 -3.13 -0.26
C VAL A 83 13.00 -2.19 0.62
N ALA A 84 12.29 -1.32 1.33
CA ALA A 84 12.87 -0.37 2.27
C ALA A 84 11.81 0.05 3.29
N THR A 85 12.27 0.39 4.49
CA THR A 85 11.47 0.99 5.54
C THR A 85 12.14 2.28 5.98
N LEU A 86 11.39 3.38 6.02
CA LEU A 86 11.82 4.64 6.61
C LEU A 86 11.13 4.79 7.96
N GLU A 87 11.91 5.11 8.99
CA GLU A 87 11.39 5.34 10.33
C GLU A 87 11.16 6.84 10.55
N ALA A 88 9.95 7.17 10.99
CA ALA A 88 9.55 8.49 11.45
C ALA A 88 9.53 8.51 12.99
N LYS A 89 9.47 9.70 13.58
CA LYS A 89 9.33 9.87 15.03
C LYS A 89 7.89 9.74 15.52
N PHE A 90 6.93 9.93 14.61
CA PHE A 90 5.49 9.96 14.88
C PHE A 90 4.73 9.22 13.77
N ASN A 91 3.43 9.08 13.95
CA ASN A 91 2.56 8.43 12.98
C ASN A 91 2.63 9.10 11.60
N VAL A 92 2.51 8.29 10.55
CA VAL A 92 2.51 8.75 9.17
C VAL A 92 1.08 8.74 8.64
N CYS A 93 0.47 9.92 8.54
CA CYS A 93 -0.92 10.07 8.12
C CYS A 93 -1.11 9.99 6.59
N CYS A 94 -0.11 10.42 5.82
CA CYS A 94 -0.17 10.43 4.36
C CYS A 94 1.19 10.17 3.73
N VAL A 95 1.18 9.50 2.57
CA VAL A 95 2.37 9.33 1.72
C VAL A 95 2.01 9.67 0.29
N ARG A 96 2.98 10.21 -0.45
CA ARG A 96 2.82 10.52 -1.86
C ARG A 96 4.18 10.49 -2.54
N PHE A 97 4.24 9.85 -3.71
CA PHE A 97 5.37 10.03 -4.62
C PHE A 97 5.24 11.36 -5.35
N ASN A 98 6.37 11.94 -5.71
CA ASN A 98 6.43 13.09 -6.61
C ASN A 98 5.85 12.73 -7.98
#